data_AF-A0A4R0ZF04-F1
#
_entry.id   AF-A0A4R0ZF04-F1
#
_cell.length_a   1.000
_cell.length_b   1.000
_cell.length_c   1.000
_cell.angle_alpha   90.00
_cell.angle_beta   90.00
_cell.angle_gamma   90.00
#
_symmetry.space_group_name_H-M   'P 1'
#
loop_
_entity.id
_entity.type
_entity.pdbx_description
1 polymer ?
#
loop_
_entity_poly.entity_id
_entity_poly.type
_entity_poly.pdbx_seq_one_letter_code
_entity_poly.pdbx_strand_id
1 'polypeptide(L)'
;MKETVIIFMTSLVVSVGFALLYAYFFYRSGKRVRTVLQHTSQTLEMIPDLFWLIFSQFLAITIYKKTGFDRIEVAGGFAEYIRFLPIVTLTLTILFFFLKWLTKHILEEEATLFLELARAKGVRPAALFWRHLLPNLVYRFYLFFRSNLITVLSSLLIIEYLFNVQGIFRFVVYNPVMPILLVILLVVYIPIFILDLLAEWLIPNAWKGGI
;
A
#
# COMPACT_ATOMS: atom_id res chain seq x y z
N MET A 1 -14.65 -3.43 13.79
CA MET A 1 -13.21 -3.35 14.13
C MET A 1 -12.40 -4.50 13.54
N LYS A 2 -12.77 -5.78 13.78
CA LYS A 2 -12.02 -6.94 13.24
C LYS A 2 -11.85 -6.87 11.71
N GLU A 3 -12.94 -6.59 10.99
CA GLU A 3 -12.91 -6.49 9.52
C GLU A 3 -11.99 -5.38 9.02
N THR A 4 -12.01 -4.19 9.64
CA THR A 4 -11.10 -3.07 9.33
C THR A 4 -9.65 -3.50 9.44
N VAL A 5 -9.28 -4.15 10.55
CA VAL A 5 -7.90 -4.57 10.80
C VAL A 5 -7.48 -5.65 9.81
N ILE A 6 -8.35 -6.63 9.53
CA ILE A 6 -8.06 -7.70 8.58
C ILE A 6 -7.85 -7.14 7.17
N ILE A 7 -8.75 -6.26 6.70
CA ILE A 7 -8.64 -5.67 5.37
C ILE A 7 -7.36 -4.84 5.28
N PHE A 8 -7.12 -3.94 6.24
CA PHE A 8 -5.95 -3.09 6.25
C PHE A 8 -4.64 -3.88 6.30
N MET A 9 -4.50 -4.83 7.24
CA MET A 9 -3.29 -5.63 7.41
C MET A 9 -3.02 -6.54 6.22
N THR A 10 -4.06 -7.21 5.70
CA THR A 10 -3.92 -8.11 4.55
C THR A 10 -3.50 -7.32 3.31
N SER A 11 -4.18 -6.21 3.02
CA SER A 11 -3.82 -5.35 1.90
C SER A 11 -2.41 -4.81 2.04
N LEU A 12 -2.02 -4.34 3.23
CA LEU A 12 -0.68 -3.82 3.47
C LEU A 12 0.41 -4.87 3.24
N VAL A 13 0.27 -6.08 3.79
CA VAL A 13 1.24 -7.16 3.63
C VAL A 13 1.35 -7.58 2.16
N VAL A 14 0.22 -7.74 1.48
CA VAL A 14 0.19 -8.13 0.07
C VAL A 14 0.81 -7.04 -0.81
N SER A 15 0.45 -5.77 -0.60
CA SER A 15 1.02 -4.63 -1.33
C SER A 15 2.52 -4.49 -1.11
N VAL A 16 3.02 -4.64 0.12
CA VAL A 16 4.48 -4.62 0.40
C VAL A 16 5.18 -5.76 -0.33
N GLY A 17 4.61 -6.97 -0.32
CA GLY A 17 5.16 -8.12 -1.04
C GLY A 17 5.29 -7.86 -2.54
N PHE A 18 4.21 -7.40 -3.18
CA PHE A 18 4.24 -7.05 -4.61
C PHE A 18 5.13 -5.84 -4.91
N ALA A 19 5.20 -4.85 -4.02
CA ALA A 19 6.06 -3.68 -4.18
C ALA A 19 7.55 -4.06 -4.13
N LEU A 20 7.93 -4.97 -3.23
CA LEU A 20 9.31 -5.50 -3.17
C LEU A 20 9.66 -6.33 -4.41
N LEU A 21 8.74 -7.17 -4.88
CA LEU A 21 8.92 -7.92 -6.13
C LEU A 21 9.08 -6.98 -7.32
N TYR A 22 8.25 -5.95 -7.42
CA TYR A 22 8.37 -4.90 -8.43
C TYR A 22 9.71 -4.17 -8.31
N ALA A 23 10.13 -3.74 -7.12
CA ALA A 23 11.39 -3.03 -6.91
C ALA A 23 12.59 -3.87 -7.38
N TYR A 24 12.62 -5.15 -7.04
CA TYR A 24 13.65 -6.08 -7.49
C TYR A 24 13.65 -6.25 -9.01
N PHE A 25 12.46 -6.43 -9.62
CA PHE A 25 12.33 -6.56 -11.06
C PHE A 25 12.72 -5.28 -11.80
N PHE A 26 12.28 -4.12 -11.31
CA PHE A 26 12.59 -2.80 -11.85
C PHE A 26 14.09 -2.53 -11.81
N TYR A 27 14.76 -2.86 -10.70
CA TYR A 27 16.20 -2.71 -10.55
C TYR A 27 17.01 -3.63 -11.49
N ARG A 28 16.53 -4.86 -11.71
CA ARG A 28 17.19 -5.81 -12.64
C ARG A 28 16.89 -5.52 -14.11
N SER A 29 15.83 -4.77 -14.40
CA SER A 29 15.34 -4.55 -15.76
C SER A 29 16.26 -3.66 -16.59
N GLY A 30 16.38 -3.99 -17.88
CA GLY A 30 17.11 -3.15 -18.84
C GLY A 30 16.40 -1.82 -19.13
N LYS A 31 17.12 -0.89 -19.78
CA LYS A 31 16.65 0.50 -20.03
C LYS A 31 15.23 0.59 -20.60
N ARG A 32 14.89 -0.23 -21.61
CA ARG A 32 13.56 -0.22 -22.26
C ARG A 32 12.44 -0.64 -21.32
N VAL A 33 12.60 -1.78 -20.64
CA VAL A 33 11.60 -2.32 -19.70
C VAL A 33 11.42 -1.34 -18.53
N ARG A 34 12.52 -0.75 -18.05
CA ARG A 34 12.49 0.23 -16.98
C ARG A 34 11.68 1.48 -17.33
N THR A 35 11.90 2.04 -18.53
CA THR A 35 11.12 3.19 -19.02
C THR A 35 9.64 2.86 -19.09
N VAL A 36 9.27 1.68 -19.57
CA VAL A 36 7.86 1.22 -19.59
C VAL A 36 7.30 1.14 -18.18
N LEU A 37 7.97 0.45 -17.25
CA LEU A 37 7.51 0.30 -15.86
C LEU A 37 7.37 1.65 -15.14
N GLN A 38 8.29 2.59 -15.40
CA GLN A 38 8.23 3.94 -14.85
C GLN A 38 7.01 4.70 -15.36
N HIS A 39 6.77 4.70 -16.67
CA HIS A 39 5.58 5.35 -17.24
C HIS A 39 4.29 4.70 -16.74
N THR A 40 4.22 3.37 -16.72
CA THR A 40 3.05 2.64 -16.21
C THR A 40 2.75 3.00 -14.75
N SER A 41 3.77 3.00 -13.88
CA SER A 41 3.58 3.35 -12.46
C SER A 41 3.12 4.80 -12.28
N GLN A 42 3.63 5.73 -13.10
CA GLN A 42 3.21 7.12 -13.07
C GLN A 42 1.76 7.29 -13.57
N THR A 43 1.37 6.59 -14.63
CA THR A 43 0.00 6.68 -15.18
C THR A 43 -1.04 6.05 -14.27
N LEU A 44 -0.70 4.96 -13.58
CA LEU A 44 -1.61 4.26 -12.67
C LEU A 44 -1.98 5.12 -11.44
N GLU A 45 -1.08 5.98 -10.98
CA GLU A 45 -1.37 6.92 -9.87
C GLU A 45 -2.14 8.16 -10.32
N MET A 46 -2.01 8.58 -11.59
CA MET A 46 -2.81 9.71 -12.09
C MET A 46 -4.31 9.42 -12.03
N ILE A 47 -4.68 8.14 -11.99
CA ILE A 47 -6.06 7.69 -11.81
C ILE A 47 -6.43 7.86 -10.32
N PRO A 48 -7.47 8.65 -10.00
CA PRO A 48 -7.97 8.78 -8.63
C PRO A 48 -8.27 7.41 -8.01
N ASP A 49 -7.98 7.25 -6.73
CA ASP A 49 -8.26 6.03 -5.96
C ASP A 49 -9.73 5.59 -6.05
N LEU A 50 -10.66 6.55 -6.07
CA LEU A 50 -12.08 6.32 -6.33
C LEU A 50 -12.38 5.60 -7.65
N PHE A 51 -11.60 5.86 -8.70
CA PHE A 51 -11.81 5.21 -9.99
C PHE A 51 -11.44 3.73 -9.92
N TRP A 52 -10.34 3.38 -9.25
CA TRP A 52 -9.98 1.98 -9.00
C TRP A 52 -11.06 1.25 -8.21
N LEU A 53 -11.68 1.95 -7.28
CA LEU A 53 -12.81 1.44 -6.52
C LEU A 53 -14.03 1.18 -7.41
N ILE A 54 -14.48 2.17 -8.18
CA ILE A 54 -15.61 2.00 -9.13
C ILE A 54 -15.32 0.90 -10.15
N PHE A 55 -14.09 0.86 -10.68
CA PHE A 55 -13.65 -0.16 -11.61
C PHE A 55 -13.71 -1.56 -10.99
N SER A 56 -13.24 -1.71 -9.75
CA SER A 56 -13.30 -3.00 -9.03
C SER A 56 -14.75 -3.45 -8.79
N GLN A 57 -15.68 -2.54 -8.49
CA GLN A 57 -17.11 -2.84 -8.37
C GLN A 57 -17.73 -3.26 -9.70
N PHE A 58 -17.44 -2.53 -10.78
CA PHE A 58 -17.90 -2.87 -12.12
C PHE A 58 -17.42 -4.27 -12.55
N LEU A 59 -16.14 -4.56 -12.30
CA LEU A 59 -15.52 -5.84 -12.61
C LEU A 59 -16.17 -6.97 -11.79
N ALA A 60 -16.43 -6.74 -10.50
CA ALA A 60 -17.13 -7.69 -9.65
C ALA A 60 -18.55 -8.01 -10.13
N ILE A 61 -19.33 -6.98 -10.48
CA ILE A 61 -20.68 -7.16 -11.02
C ILE A 61 -20.64 -7.92 -12.35
N THR A 62 -19.65 -7.64 -13.20
CA THR A 62 -19.49 -8.31 -14.49
C THR A 62 -19.12 -9.77 -14.34
N ILE A 63 -18.20 -10.09 -13.42
CA ILE A 63 -17.84 -11.47 -13.07
C ILE A 63 -19.09 -12.17 -12.55
N TYR A 64 -19.78 -11.59 -11.58
CA TYR A 64 -21.01 -12.15 -10.98
C TYR A 64 -22.04 -12.53 -12.06
N LYS A 65 -22.35 -11.60 -12.96
CA LYS A 65 -23.33 -11.82 -14.04
C LYS A 65 -22.89 -12.88 -15.05
N LYS A 66 -21.59 -13.05 -15.31
CA LYS A 66 -21.08 -14.03 -16.29
C LYS A 66 -20.89 -15.43 -15.72
N THR A 67 -20.52 -15.55 -14.45
CA THR A 67 -20.22 -16.86 -13.85
C THR A 67 -21.45 -17.59 -13.32
N GLY A 68 -22.62 -16.94 -13.21
CA GLY A 68 -23.84 -17.57 -12.68
C GLY A 68 -23.69 -18.11 -11.25
N PHE A 69 -22.56 -17.80 -10.60
CA PHE A 69 -22.23 -18.19 -9.24
C PHE A 69 -23.00 -17.27 -8.30
N ASP A 70 -24.10 -17.77 -7.78
CA ASP A 70 -24.89 -17.20 -6.66
C ASP A 70 -24.07 -17.06 -5.36
N ARG A 71 -22.76 -17.33 -5.39
CA ARG A 71 -21.83 -17.30 -4.25
C ARG A 71 -20.97 -16.05 -4.19
N ILE A 72 -21.10 -15.15 -5.17
CA ILE A 72 -20.60 -13.77 -5.08
C ILE A 72 -21.83 -12.87 -5.01
N GLU A 73 -22.73 -13.14 -4.05
CA GLU A 73 -23.85 -12.26 -3.77
C GLU A 73 -23.30 -10.87 -3.42
N VAL A 74 -23.44 -9.97 -4.39
CA VAL A 74 -23.29 -8.55 -4.20
C VAL A 74 -24.34 -8.17 -3.15
N ALA A 75 -23.87 -7.99 -1.91
CA ALA A 75 -24.62 -7.76 -0.68
C ALA A 75 -24.97 -9.02 0.15
N GLY A 76 -24.13 -9.31 1.15
CA GLY A 76 -24.62 -9.63 2.50
C GLY A 76 -24.83 -11.09 2.93
N GLY A 77 -24.56 -12.09 2.09
CA GLY A 77 -24.92 -13.49 2.43
C GLY A 77 -23.85 -14.40 3.07
N PHE A 78 -22.57 -14.30 2.67
CA PHE A 78 -21.56 -15.31 3.09
C PHE A 78 -20.18 -14.72 3.45
N ALA A 79 -19.69 -15.07 4.64
CA ALA A 79 -18.59 -14.44 5.37
C ALA A 79 -17.18 -14.51 4.74
N GLU A 80 -16.97 -15.28 3.67
CA GLU A 80 -15.62 -15.48 3.10
C GLU A 80 -15.34 -14.60 1.87
N TYR A 81 -16.33 -14.34 1.01
CA TYR A 81 -16.14 -13.54 -0.22
C TYR A 81 -16.37 -12.03 -0.01
N ILE A 82 -17.04 -11.63 1.09
CA ILE A 82 -17.25 -10.21 1.45
C ILE A 82 -15.92 -9.46 1.61
N ARG A 83 -14.85 -10.15 2.02
CA ARG A 83 -13.54 -9.55 2.28
C ARG A 83 -12.65 -9.44 1.06
N PHE A 84 -12.81 -10.31 0.07
CA PHE A 84 -11.86 -10.41 -1.06
C PHE A 84 -11.81 -9.12 -1.87
N LEU A 85 -12.97 -8.59 -2.26
CA LEU A 85 -13.07 -7.40 -3.09
C LEU A 85 -12.50 -6.15 -2.40
N PRO A 86 -12.91 -5.82 -1.15
CA PRO A 86 -12.29 -4.74 -0.38
C PRO A 86 -10.77 -4.87 -0.26
N ILE A 87 -10.27 -6.09 0.01
CA ILE A 87 -8.84 -6.35 0.15
C ILE A 87 -8.11 -6.09 -1.17
N VAL A 88 -8.62 -6.60 -2.29
CA VAL A 88 -8.00 -6.41 -3.60
C VAL A 88 -7.98 -4.92 -3.98
N THR A 89 -9.09 -4.22 -3.79
CA THR A 89 -9.17 -2.79 -4.10
C THR A 89 -8.20 -1.98 -3.26
N LEU A 90 -8.17 -2.18 -1.94
CA LEU A 90 -7.22 -1.48 -1.07
C LEU A 90 -5.77 -1.86 -1.37
N THR A 91 -5.51 -3.13 -1.72
CA THR A 91 -4.18 -3.60 -2.13
C THR A 91 -3.70 -2.85 -3.36
N LEU A 92 -4.53 -2.67 -4.38
CA LEU A 92 -4.18 -1.93 -5.60
C LEU A 92 -3.87 -0.46 -5.27
N THR A 93 -4.71 0.19 -4.46
CA THR A 93 -4.49 1.56 -4.00
C THR A 93 -3.14 1.72 -3.32
N ILE A 94 -2.84 0.90 -2.32
CA ILE A 94 -1.57 0.94 -1.58
C ILE A 94 -0.39 0.58 -2.50
N LEU A 95 -0.57 -0.42 -3.36
CA LEU A 95 0.49 -0.90 -4.26
C LEU A 95 0.92 0.22 -5.21
N PHE A 96 0.01 0.85 -5.93
CA PHE A 96 0.35 1.88 -6.92
C PHE A 96 1.07 3.07 -6.27
N PHE A 97 0.61 3.45 -5.07
CA PHE A 97 1.26 4.45 -4.25
C PHE A 97 2.73 4.08 -3.91
N PHE A 98 2.97 2.82 -3.54
CA PHE A 98 4.33 2.32 -3.28
C PHE A 98 5.16 2.21 -4.56
N LEU A 99 4.58 1.78 -5.69
CA LEU A 99 5.29 1.62 -6.96
C LEU A 99 5.88 2.94 -7.45
N LYS A 100 5.12 4.04 -7.42
CA LYS A 100 5.64 5.36 -7.83
C LYS A 100 6.76 5.79 -6.91
N TRP A 101 6.56 5.69 -5.59
CA TRP A 101 7.54 6.11 -4.62
C TRP A 101 8.86 5.35 -4.80
N LEU A 102 8.79 4.02 -4.90
CA LEU A 102 9.94 3.14 -5.13
C LEU A 102 10.63 3.47 -6.45
N THR A 103 9.88 3.59 -7.54
CA THR A 103 10.43 3.91 -8.87
C THR A 103 11.26 5.19 -8.82
N LYS A 104 10.70 6.25 -8.21
CA LYS A 104 11.37 7.55 -8.07
C LYS A 104 12.64 7.45 -7.23
N HIS A 105 12.57 6.84 -6.04
CA HIS A 105 13.69 6.82 -5.11
C HIS A 105 14.79 5.84 -5.55
N ILE A 106 14.46 4.74 -6.23
CA ILE A 106 15.46 3.85 -6.84
C ILE A 106 16.26 4.60 -7.91
N LEU A 107 15.60 5.40 -8.75
CA LEU A 107 16.26 6.22 -9.77
C LEU A 107 17.20 7.25 -9.15
N GLU A 108 16.76 7.94 -8.09
CA GLU A 108 17.58 8.92 -7.36
C GLU A 108 18.79 8.28 -6.69
N GLU A 109 18.59 7.13 -6.03
CA GLU A 109 19.65 6.44 -5.29
C GLU A 109 20.72 5.83 -6.23
N GLU A 110 20.31 5.36 -7.40
CA GLU A 110 21.24 4.87 -8.42
C GLU A 110 22.09 5.96 -9.07
N ALA A 111 21.62 7.22 -9.05
CA ALA A 111 22.37 8.35 -9.57
C ALA A 111 23.50 8.80 -8.63
N THR A 112 23.62 8.19 -7.44
CA THR A 112 24.65 8.53 -6.47
C THR A 112 25.99 7.88 -6.83
N LEU A 113 27.09 8.63 -6.62
CA LEU A 113 28.48 8.17 -6.87
C LEU A 113 28.83 6.89 -6.10
N PHE A 114 28.19 6.66 -4.94
CA PHE A 114 28.41 5.47 -4.13
C PHE A 114 28.02 4.16 -4.86
N LEU A 115 26.84 4.15 -5.49
CA LEU A 115 26.39 2.97 -6.24
C LEU A 115 27.19 2.78 -7.53
N GLU A 116 27.63 3.87 -8.17
CA GLU A 116 28.46 3.83 -9.37
C GLU A 116 29.83 3.18 -9.07
N LEU A 117 30.47 3.59 -7.98
CA LEU A 117 31.73 2.99 -7.51
C LEU A 117 31.58 1.52 -7.12
N ALA A 118 30.47 1.15 -6.46
CA ALA A 118 30.21 -0.24 -6.11
C ALA A 118 30.00 -1.13 -7.36
N ARG A 119 29.38 -0.60 -8.41
CA ARG A 119 29.28 -1.27 -9.73
C ARG A 119 30.65 -1.40 -10.39
N ALA A 120 31.48 -0.35 -10.36
CA ALA A 120 32.84 -0.38 -10.91
C ALA A 120 33.73 -1.43 -10.22
N LYS A 121 33.50 -1.71 -8.93
CA LYS A 121 34.16 -2.80 -8.18
C LYS A 121 33.66 -4.21 -8.52
N GLY A 122 32.70 -4.37 -9.45
CA GLY A 122 32.20 -5.68 -9.88
C GLY A 122 31.23 -6.36 -8.90
N VAL A 123 30.62 -5.61 -7.97
CA VAL A 123 29.63 -6.16 -7.04
C VAL A 123 28.40 -6.65 -7.81
N ARG A 124 27.95 -7.88 -7.52
CA ARG A 124 26.79 -8.48 -8.17
C ARG A 124 25.54 -7.59 -7.98
N PRO A 125 24.72 -7.34 -9.03
CA PRO A 125 23.55 -6.46 -8.95
C PRO A 125 22.56 -6.84 -7.84
N ALA A 126 22.31 -8.14 -7.64
CA ALA A 126 21.40 -8.61 -6.60
C ALA A 126 21.92 -8.31 -5.18
N ALA A 127 23.24 -8.45 -4.95
CA ALA A 127 23.84 -8.12 -3.66
C ALA A 127 23.83 -6.60 -3.41
N LEU A 128 24.01 -5.79 -4.47
CA LEU A 128 23.90 -4.33 -4.37
C LEU A 128 22.48 -3.91 -3.96
N PHE A 129 21.45 -4.51 -4.57
CA PHE A 129 20.06 -4.24 -4.23
C PHE A 129 19.74 -4.54 -2.77
N TRP A 130 19.94 -5.78 -2.32
CA TRP A 130 19.50 -6.22 -0.99
C TRP A 130 20.33 -5.63 0.15
N ARG A 131 21.65 -5.43 -0.06
CA ARG A 131 22.56 -5.01 1.02
C ARG A 131 22.79 -3.51 1.10
N HIS A 132 22.63 -2.77 0.00
CA HIS A 132 22.98 -1.34 -0.05
C HIS A 132 21.78 -0.47 -0.39
N LEU A 133 21.07 -0.80 -1.47
CA LEU A 133 19.96 0.04 -1.93
C LEU A 133 18.72 -0.08 -1.04
N LEU A 134 18.26 -1.31 -0.75
CA LEU A 134 17.03 -1.52 0.00
C LEU A 134 17.11 -0.95 1.44
N PRO A 135 18.17 -1.18 2.24
CA PRO A 135 18.28 -0.58 3.57
C PRO A 135 18.26 0.95 3.55
N ASN A 136 18.83 1.58 2.52
CA ASN A 136 18.82 3.04 2.39
C ASN A 136 17.44 3.61 1.97
N LEU A 137 16.58 2.76 1.41
CA LEU A 137 15.20 3.12 1.10
C LEU A 137 14.26 2.87 2.28
N VAL A 138 14.54 1.92 3.18
CA VAL A 138 13.63 1.55 4.29
C VAL A 138 13.29 2.76 5.18
N TYR A 139 14.28 3.57 5.57
CA TYR A 139 14.01 4.72 6.42
C TYR A 139 13.18 5.81 5.70
N ARG A 140 13.54 6.12 4.45
CA ARG A 140 12.79 7.08 3.64
C ARG A 140 11.38 6.58 3.35
N PHE A 141 11.21 5.27 3.18
CA PHE A 141 9.92 4.63 3.00
C PHE A 141 9.06 4.75 4.25
N TYR A 142 9.64 4.54 5.44
CA TYR A 142 8.96 4.74 6.70
C TYR A 142 8.40 6.16 6.85
N LEU A 143 9.23 7.19 6.61
CA LEU A 143 8.79 8.59 6.67
C LEU A 143 7.68 8.89 5.66
N PHE A 144 7.83 8.36 4.44
CA PHE A 144 6.83 8.48 3.40
C PHE A 144 5.50 7.82 3.79
N PHE A 145 5.55 6.57 4.27
CA PHE A 145 4.37 5.84 4.69
C PHE A 145 3.68 6.52 5.87
N ARG A 146 4.45 6.94 6.89
CA ARG A 146 3.97 7.71 8.05
C ARG A 146 3.17 8.94 7.62
N SER A 147 3.72 9.73 6.69
CA SER A 147 3.07 10.94 6.16
C SER A 147 1.77 10.64 5.39
N ASN A 148 1.66 9.46 4.77
CA ASN A 148 0.54 9.09 3.91
C ASN A 148 -0.44 8.10 4.53
N LEU A 149 -0.27 7.74 5.80
CA LEU A 149 -1.18 6.87 6.53
C LEU A 149 -2.62 7.39 6.51
N ILE A 150 -2.82 8.70 6.65
CA ILE A 150 -4.14 9.33 6.60
C ILE A 150 -4.85 9.08 5.26
N THR A 151 -4.10 9.12 4.16
CA THR A 151 -4.63 8.86 2.82
C THR A 151 -5.10 7.41 2.70
N VAL A 152 -4.29 6.46 3.16
CA VAL A 152 -4.65 5.04 3.14
C VAL A 152 -5.87 4.75 4.03
N LEU A 153 -5.95 5.37 5.21
CA LEU A 153 -7.12 5.24 6.09
C LEU A 153 -8.38 5.86 5.47
N SER A 154 -8.23 6.97 4.74
CA SER A 154 -9.32 7.61 4.01
C SER A 154 -9.85 6.70 2.91
N SER A 155 -8.97 6.08 2.12
CA SER A 155 -9.39 5.12 1.10
C SER A 155 -10.06 3.88 1.72
N LEU A 156 -9.58 3.41 2.88
CA LEU A 156 -10.20 2.29 3.61
C LEU A 156 -11.62 2.63 4.09
N LEU A 157 -11.87 3.85 4.59
CA LEU A 157 -13.22 4.30 4.95
C LEU A 157 -14.17 4.19 3.77
N ILE A 158 -13.76 4.69 2.61
CA ILE A 158 -14.58 4.69 1.40
C ILE A 158 -14.86 3.25 0.94
N ILE A 159 -13.86 2.37 1.03
CA ILE A 159 -13.99 0.94 0.72
C ILE A 159 -14.98 0.27 1.68
N GLU A 160 -14.87 0.50 2.99
CA GLU A 160 -15.82 -0.10 3.96
C GLU A 160 -17.26 0.35 3.70
N TYR A 161 -17.44 1.63 3.38
CA TYR A 161 -18.74 2.19 3.05
C TYR A 161 -19.32 1.59 1.75
N LEU A 162 -18.54 1.62 0.66
CA LEU A 162 -19.01 1.22 -0.67
C LEU A 162 -19.19 -0.30 -0.82
N PHE A 163 -18.37 -1.11 -0.16
CA PHE A 163 -18.51 -2.56 -0.16
C PHE A 163 -19.40 -3.09 0.98
N ASN A 164 -20.07 -2.21 1.72
CA ASN A 164 -21.01 -2.59 2.78
C ASN A 164 -20.35 -3.46 3.87
N VAL A 165 -19.05 -3.29 4.13
CA VAL A 165 -18.29 -4.09 5.10
C VAL A 165 -18.61 -3.62 6.51
N GLN A 166 -18.80 -4.55 7.46
CA GLN A 166 -19.04 -4.22 8.88
C GLN A 166 -17.74 -3.78 9.61
N GLY A 167 -17.14 -2.71 9.12
CA GLY A 167 -15.93 -2.10 9.66
C GLY A 167 -16.21 -0.92 10.61
N ILE A 168 -15.14 -0.44 11.25
CA ILE A 168 -15.21 0.64 12.23
C ILE A 168 -15.49 2.00 11.57
N PHE A 169 -14.97 2.25 10.37
CA PHE A 169 -15.17 3.50 9.66
C PHE A 169 -16.57 3.58 9.10
N ARG A 170 -17.09 2.47 8.58
CA ARG A 170 -18.51 2.39 8.22
C ARG A 170 -19.41 2.65 9.43
N PHE A 171 -19.11 2.03 10.58
CA PHE A 171 -19.90 2.24 11.80
C PHE A 171 -19.98 3.72 12.22
N VAL A 172 -18.86 4.46 12.11
CA VAL A 172 -18.81 5.91 12.31
C VAL A 172 -19.76 6.65 11.37
N VAL A 173 -19.73 6.33 10.08
CA VAL A 173 -20.55 7.02 9.06
C VAL A 173 -22.04 6.86 9.34
N TYR A 174 -22.47 5.68 9.81
CA TYR A 174 -23.88 5.42 10.14
C TYR A 174 -24.30 5.95 11.53
N ASN A 175 -23.36 6.17 12.44
CA ASN A 175 -23.63 6.66 13.80
C ASN A 175 -22.78 7.89 14.13
N PRO A 176 -23.01 9.04 13.46
CA PRO A 176 -22.16 10.23 13.58
C PRO A 176 -22.46 11.03 14.87
N VAL A 177 -22.45 10.36 16.02
CA VAL A 177 -22.59 11.02 17.34
C VAL A 177 -21.21 11.32 17.93
N MET A 178 -21.06 12.50 18.53
CA MET A 178 -19.77 12.99 19.03
C MET A 178 -19.03 12.01 19.95
N PRO A 179 -19.69 11.33 20.92
CA PRO A 179 -18.99 10.38 21.79
C PRO A 179 -18.42 9.18 21.02
N ILE A 180 -19.14 8.67 20.02
CA ILE A 180 -18.69 7.52 19.20
C ILE A 180 -17.48 7.92 18.35
N LEU A 181 -17.52 9.11 17.76
CA LEU A 181 -16.42 9.66 16.96
C LEU A 181 -15.13 9.75 17.79
N LEU A 182 -15.20 10.29 19.00
CA LEU A 182 -14.04 10.42 19.89
C LEU A 182 -13.45 9.06 20.28
N VAL A 183 -14.30 8.10 20.65
CA VAL A 183 -13.83 6.75 21.01
C VAL A 183 -13.13 6.09 19.82
N ILE A 184 -13.71 6.19 18.63
CA ILE A 184 -13.14 5.55 17.44
C ILE A 184 -11.84 6.23 17.00
N LEU A 185 -11.78 7.56 17.08
CA LEU A 185 -10.55 8.30 16.84
C LEU A 185 -9.42 7.84 17.77
N LEU A 186 -9.69 7.70 19.08
CA LEU A 186 -8.70 7.20 20.05
C LEU A 186 -8.31 5.75 19.76
N VAL A 187 -9.27 4.89 19.45
CA VAL A 187 -9.03 3.46 19.13
C VAL A 187 -8.18 3.30 17.87
N VAL A 188 -8.31 4.19 16.88
CA VAL A 188 -7.47 4.19 15.67
C VAL A 188 -6.11 4.84 15.93
N TYR A 189 -6.08 5.96 16.66
CA TYR A 189 -4.87 6.74 16.90
C TYR A 189 -3.87 6.01 17.81
N ILE A 190 -4.33 5.43 18.93
CA ILE A 190 -3.44 4.81 19.93
C ILE A 190 -2.57 3.69 19.33
N PRO A 191 -3.10 2.70 18.59
CA PRO A 191 -2.28 1.65 17.98
C PRO A 191 -1.30 2.21 16.94
N ILE A 192 -1.71 3.18 16.13
CA ILE A 192 -0.84 3.81 15.14
C ILE A 192 0.30 4.55 15.82
N PHE A 193 0.00 5.31 16.88
CA PHE A 193 1.00 6.01 17.69
C PHE A 193 2.01 5.05 18.32
N ILE A 194 1.54 3.93 18.88
CA ILE A 194 2.42 2.89 19.44
C ILE A 194 3.32 2.30 18.35
N LEU A 195 2.77 2.00 17.16
CA LEU A 195 3.55 1.48 16.04
C LEU A 195 4.60 2.49 15.55
N ASP A 196 4.26 3.77 15.49
CA ASP A 196 5.16 4.87 15.12
C ASP A 196 6.31 5.00 16.13
N LEU A 197 6.01 4.94 17.43
CA LEU A 197 7.00 4.96 18.50
C LEU A 197 7.93 3.74 18.43
N LEU A 198 7.38 2.53 18.23
CA LEU A 198 8.16 1.31 18.08
C LEU A 198 9.05 1.35 16.83
N ALA A 199 8.54 1.89 15.73
CA ALA A 199 9.32 2.06 14.51
C ALA A 199 10.48 3.05 14.72
N GLU A 200 10.24 4.20 15.35
CA GLU A 200 11.31 5.15 15.67
C GLU A 200 12.38 4.56 16.60
N TRP A 201 12.00 3.68 17.51
CA TRP A 201 12.92 2.99 18.41
C TRP A 201 13.72 1.87 17.72
N LEU A 202 13.06 1.08 16.86
CA LEU A 202 13.69 -0.02 16.12
C LEU A 202 14.63 0.46 15.01
N ILE A 203 14.32 1.61 14.39
CA ILE A 203 15.14 2.17 13.32
C ILE A 203 16.44 2.72 13.92
N PRO A 204 17.62 2.15 13.57
CA PRO A 204 18.88 2.63 14.08
C PRO A 204 19.11 4.09 13.69
N ASN A 205 19.61 4.91 14.63
CA ASN A 205 19.93 6.32 14.36
C ASN A 205 20.92 6.49 13.19
N ALA A 206 21.74 5.47 12.92
CA ALA A 206 22.65 5.43 11.76
C ALA A 206 21.93 5.53 10.40
N TRP A 207 20.67 5.08 10.30
CA TRP A 207 19.86 5.17 9.08
C TRP A 207 19.03 6.45 9.02
N LYS A 208 18.92 7.18 10.13
CA LYS A 208 18.11 8.39 10.21
C LYS A 208 18.74 9.58 9.48
N GLY A 209 19.95 9.41 8.92
CA GLY A 209 20.61 10.43 8.11
C GLY A 209 20.65 11.76 8.83
N GLY A 210 21.26 11.78 10.03
CA GLY A 210 21.62 13.03 10.66
C GLY A 210 22.53 13.80 9.72
N ILE A 211 22.08 14.98 9.32
CA ILE A 211 22.98 16.11 9.06
C ILE A 211 23.63 16.47 10.38
#